data_AF-A0A2V5VL68-F1
#
_entry.id   AF-A0A2V5VL68-F1
#
_cell.length_a   1.000
_cell.length_b   1.000
_cell.length_c   1.000
_cell.angle_alpha   90.00
_cell.angle_beta   90.00
_cell.angle_gamma   90.00
#
_symmetry.space_group_name_H-M   'P 1'
#
loop_
_entity.id
_entity.type
_entity.pdbx_description
1 polymer ?
#
loop_
_entity_poly.entity_id
_entity_poly.type
_entity_poly.pdbx_seq_one_letter_code
_entity_poly.pdbx_strand_id
1 'polypeptide(L)'
;MVNFGINAMTAAVDALRASGGDEALAPLLSPTAHAPILLPAYLDCWVQTNPVPAADPDVALFLHGPQREMADVQVCWRGDLPEVADEDEWADILSLCPPTTAECLPVPLHVFRDWLGSRGKFEDSSGDVVEIQQQPDKRENEEMRGIAALVWRGPEDRFFAHRAADLRPGDTIVLRVQSGGWQALGHLPGAPDDPQTTPAKLLTCEEVRRVDVAERATASARRRAILRIHPTLWPKPEEETPAATLRKMALDSEKDWPIAEIKELLARLLSDENPGWALSSDQREVIEHMVKNGVRLYAEPYPSDQGFALTARDILPHRDSDETSETGDTDAEALLEASQPQELCNHTQDVLARIESALALLPLSAWRQALIAATAVHDWGKVDLRFQALLRGTTPFAAMASEIFLAKSGSIPSSAAARNAARERAELPKGFRHEMLSVQMAESPVGATALPSHPILHTLALHLIATHHGYARPFAPLLDDEAPLAVSLSMNGKTIAVTGVERLDHPAHALDSGIAERFWQMNRHYGWWGIALLETVLRLADQPASANPQATAKP
;
A
#
# COMPACT_ATOMS: atom_id res chain seq x y z
N MET A 1 -35.60 -26.94 -6.09
CA MET A 1 -34.32 -26.26 -5.81
C MET A 1 -33.66 -26.01 -7.14
N VAL A 2 -33.48 -24.75 -7.55
CA VAL A 2 -32.86 -24.43 -8.84
C VAL A 2 -31.36 -24.68 -8.70
N ASN A 3 -30.79 -25.49 -9.60
CA ASN A 3 -29.38 -25.86 -9.57
C ASN A 3 -28.57 -24.87 -10.41
N PHE A 4 -27.85 -23.97 -9.75
CA PHE A 4 -26.99 -22.97 -10.39
C PHE A 4 -25.55 -23.45 -10.61
N GLY A 5 -25.27 -24.75 -10.47
CA GLY A 5 -23.95 -25.31 -10.74
C GLY A 5 -23.55 -25.15 -12.22
N ILE A 6 -22.27 -24.92 -12.48
CA ILE A 6 -21.71 -24.62 -13.80
C ILE A 6 -22.21 -25.58 -14.88
N ASN A 7 -22.17 -26.89 -14.63
CA ASN A 7 -22.61 -27.90 -15.60
C ASN A 7 -24.12 -27.84 -15.91
N ALA A 8 -24.94 -27.50 -14.92
CA ALA A 8 -26.38 -27.35 -15.10
C ALA A 8 -26.72 -26.06 -15.88
N MET A 9 -26.00 -24.98 -15.60
CA MET A 9 -26.12 -23.72 -16.34
C MET A 9 -25.65 -23.85 -17.78
N THR A 10 -24.51 -24.50 -18.05
CA THR A 10 -24.02 -24.75 -19.40
C THR A 10 -25.04 -25.53 -20.23
N ALA A 11 -25.59 -26.63 -19.69
CA ALA A 11 -26.60 -27.42 -20.38
C ALA A 11 -27.88 -26.61 -20.68
N ALA A 12 -28.28 -25.72 -19.77
CA ALA A 12 -29.43 -24.84 -19.98
C ALA A 12 -29.16 -23.79 -21.08
N VAL A 13 -27.96 -23.17 -21.09
CA VAL A 13 -27.54 -22.21 -22.11
C VAL A 13 -27.46 -22.86 -23.49
N ASP A 14 -26.87 -24.06 -23.58
CA ASP A 14 -26.73 -24.80 -24.84
C ASP A 14 -28.09 -25.23 -25.40
N ALA A 15 -29.01 -25.68 -24.53
CA ALA A 15 -30.38 -26.00 -24.93
C ALA A 15 -31.13 -24.76 -25.45
N LEU A 16 -30.93 -23.59 -24.82
CA LEU A 16 -31.54 -22.34 -25.26
C LEU A 16 -31.01 -21.93 -26.64
N ARG A 17 -29.68 -21.97 -26.84
CA ARG A 17 -29.04 -21.70 -28.13
C ARG A 17 -29.51 -22.65 -29.23
N ALA A 18 -29.67 -23.94 -28.92
CA ALA A 18 -30.16 -24.91 -29.88
C ALA A 18 -31.61 -24.63 -30.32
N SER A 19 -32.41 -24.00 -29.46
CA SER A 19 -33.84 -23.73 -29.72
C SER A 19 -34.11 -22.43 -30.49
N GLY A 20 -33.24 -21.41 -30.36
CA GLY A 20 -33.49 -20.08 -30.94
C GLY A 20 -32.25 -19.27 -31.27
N GLY A 21 -31.07 -19.89 -31.36
CA GLY A 21 -29.80 -19.21 -31.62
C GLY A 21 -29.43 -18.23 -30.51
N ASP A 22 -28.56 -17.27 -30.82
CA ASP A 22 -28.13 -16.24 -29.86
C ASP A 22 -29.24 -15.21 -29.54
N GLU A 23 -30.27 -15.07 -30.39
CA GLU A 23 -31.41 -14.19 -30.11
C GLU A 23 -32.25 -14.68 -28.91
N ALA A 24 -32.29 -15.98 -28.65
CA ALA A 24 -32.96 -16.53 -27.47
C ALA A 24 -32.27 -16.13 -26.15
N LEU A 25 -30.99 -15.76 -26.19
CA LEU A 25 -30.25 -15.26 -25.03
C LEU A 25 -30.46 -13.75 -24.81
N ALA A 26 -30.88 -13.00 -25.83
CA ALA A 26 -31.01 -11.54 -25.74
C ALA A 26 -31.88 -11.03 -24.57
N PRO A 27 -33.02 -11.68 -24.22
CA PRO A 27 -33.83 -11.28 -23.06
C PRO A 27 -33.20 -11.62 -21.70
N LEU A 28 -32.18 -12.50 -21.68
CA LEU A 28 -31.45 -12.92 -20.48
C LEU A 28 -30.17 -12.10 -20.26
N LEU A 29 -29.80 -11.26 -21.23
CA LEU A 29 -28.71 -10.32 -21.08
C LEU A 29 -29.15 -9.17 -20.18
N SER A 30 -28.26 -8.73 -19.29
CA SER A 30 -28.46 -7.48 -18.56
C SER A 30 -28.67 -6.33 -19.55
N PRO A 31 -29.57 -5.37 -19.24
CA PRO A 31 -29.75 -4.19 -20.08
C PRO A 31 -28.42 -3.49 -20.33
N THR A 32 -28.11 -3.20 -21.59
CA THR A 32 -26.89 -2.47 -21.95
C THR A 32 -27.11 -0.99 -21.65
N ALA A 33 -26.43 -0.46 -20.62
CA ALA A 33 -26.42 0.97 -20.39
C ALA A 33 -25.69 1.68 -21.54
N HIS A 34 -26.11 2.91 -21.86
CA HIS A 34 -25.39 3.75 -22.82
C HIS A 34 -24.04 4.19 -22.22
N ALA A 35 -22.95 3.50 -22.53
CA ALA A 35 -21.61 3.97 -22.19
C ALA A 35 -21.19 5.13 -23.10
N PRO A 36 -20.45 6.13 -22.59
CA PRO A 36 -19.87 7.19 -23.41
C PRO A 36 -18.82 6.64 -24.39
N ILE A 37 -18.59 7.36 -25.48
CA ILE A 37 -17.56 7.01 -26.46
C ILE A 37 -16.18 7.24 -25.83
N LEU A 38 -15.35 6.19 -25.79
CA LEU A 38 -13.97 6.28 -25.31
C LEU A 38 -13.09 6.98 -26.37
N LEU A 39 -12.77 8.25 -26.13
CA LEU A 39 -11.85 9.05 -26.92
C LEU A 39 -10.37 8.78 -26.51
N PRO A 40 -9.40 8.88 -27.44
CA PRO A 40 -7.97 8.76 -27.13
C PRO A 40 -7.49 9.68 -26.00
N ALA A 41 -8.09 10.88 -25.87
CA ALA A 41 -7.75 11.83 -24.81
C ALA A 41 -8.02 11.27 -23.39
N TYR A 42 -8.99 10.37 -23.22
CA TYR A 42 -9.21 9.71 -21.94
C TYR A 42 -8.07 8.75 -21.60
N LEU A 43 -7.57 8.01 -22.60
CA LEU A 43 -6.41 7.14 -22.43
C LEU A 43 -5.16 7.96 -22.11
N ASP A 44 -4.95 9.11 -22.77
CA ASP A 44 -3.86 10.04 -22.45
C ASP A 44 -3.94 10.56 -21.00
N CYS A 45 -5.13 10.77 -20.45
CA CYS A 45 -5.30 11.08 -19.03
C CYS A 45 -4.93 9.88 -18.14
N TRP A 46 -5.51 8.70 -18.39
CA TRP A 46 -5.35 7.56 -17.49
C TRP A 46 -3.96 6.91 -17.50
N VAL A 47 -3.15 7.11 -18.55
CA VAL A 47 -1.75 6.67 -18.50
C VAL A 47 -0.87 7.50 -17.58
N GLN A 48 -1.33 8.69 -17.18
CA GLN A 48 -0.63 9.55 -16.22
C GLN A 48 -1.01 9.12 -14.79
N THR A 49 -0.28 8.15 -14.26
CA THR A 49 -0.62 7.51 -12.98
C THR A 49 -0.03 8.20 -11.77
N ASN A 50 1.08 8.94 -11.93
CA ASN A 50 1.68 9.68 -10.83
C ASN A 50 2.54 10.85 -11.36
N PRO A 51 2.12 12.11 -11.17
CA PRO A 51 0.86 12.52 -10.54
C PRO A 51 -0.35 12.26 -11.47
N VAL A 52 -1.51 12.03 -10.86
CA VAL A 52 -2.79 11.99 -11.57
C VAL A 52 -3.09 13.40 -12.14
N PRO A 53 -3.54 13.51 -13.41
CA PRO A 53 -3.85 14.80 -14.00
C PRO A 53 -5.04 15.46 -13.30
N ALA A 54 -5.07 16.81 -13.30
CA ALA A 54 -6.20 17.55 -12.72
C ALA A 54 -7.55 17.23 -13.39
N ALA A 55 -7.50 16.87 -14.67
CA ALA A 55 -8.63 16.28 -15.39
C ALA A 55 -8.44 14.76 -15.40
N ASP A 56 -9.01 14.08 -14.40
CA ASP A 56 -9.07 12.63 -14.30
C ASP A 56 -10.49 12.15 -14.67
N PRO A 57 -10.71 11.65 -15.89
CA PRO A 57 -12.01 11.19 -16.34
C PRO A 57 -12.47 9.99 -15.51
N ASP A 58 -13.72 9.99 -15.06
CA ASP A 58 -14.27 8.88 -14.29
C ASP A 58 -14.37 7.59 -15.13
N VAL A 59 -13.53 6.60 -14.82
CA VAL A 59 -13.52 5.28 -15.46
C VAL A 59 -14.86 4.55 -15.28
N ALA A 60 -15.55 4.77 -14.15
CA ALA A 60 -16.78 4.06 -13.82
C ALA A 60 -17.88 4.36 -14.86
N LEU A 61 -17.89 5.56 -15.44
CA LEU A 61 -18.83 5.92 -16.51
C LEU A 61 -18.74 4.98 -17.73
N PHE A 62 -17.56 4.42 -18.02
CA PHE A 62 -17.34 3.53 -19.16
C PHE A 62 -17.64 2.06 -18.83
N LEU A 63 -17.47 1.66 -17.57
CA LEU A 63 -17.73 0.31 -17.10
C LEU A 63 -19.22 0.09 -16.79
N HIS A 64 -19.88 1.09 -16.20
CA HIS A 64 -21.21 0.99 -15.62
C HIS A 64 -22.26 1.88 -16.31
N GLY A 65 -21.82 2.81 -17.16
CA GLY A 65 -22.69 3.80 -17.79
C GLY A 65 -22.99 5.00 -16.88
N PRO A 66 -23.81 5.96 -17.36
CA PRO A 66 -24.15 7.18 -16.63
C PRO A 66 -25.19 6.97 -15.51
N GLN A 67 -25.65 5.73 -15.31
CA GLN A 67 -26.48 5.41 -14.16
C GLN A 67 -25.64 5.67 -12.90
N ARG A 68 -26.22 6.39 -11.93
CA ARG A 68 -25.60 6.61 -10.63
C ARG A 68 -25.47 5.26 -9.94
N GLU A 69 -24.38 4.56 -10.20
CA GLU A 69 -23.94 3.56 -9.23
C GLU A 69 -23.60 4.29 -7.94
N MET A 70 -23.97 3.63 -6.85
CA MET A 70 -23.71 4.03 -5.48
C MET A 70 -22.19 3.97 -5.30
N ALA A 71 -21.48 5.00 -5.75
CA ALA A 71 -20.05 5.08 -5.54
C ALA A 71 -19.78 4.90 -4.04
N ASP A 72 -18.93 3.96 -3.66
CA ASP A 72 -18.73 3.59 -2.26
C ASP A 72 -17.51 4.28 -1.65
N VAL A 73 -17.53 4.41 -0.33
CA VAL A 73 -16.35 4.61 0.52
C VAL A 73 -16.04 3.31 1.25
N GLN A 74 -14.78 3.11 1.64
CA GLN A 74 -14.34 1.92 2.36
C GLN A 74 -14.20 2.27 3.85
N VAL A 75 -15.09 1.78 4.71
CA VAL A 75 -15.14 2.19 6.13
C VAL A 75 -14.55 1.10 7.02
N CYS A 76 -13.57 1.42 7.86
CA CYS A 76 -13.06 0.52 8.90
C CYS A 76 -13.07 1.18 10.28
N TRP A 77 -13.02 0.35 11.33
CA TRP A 77 -13.10 0.79 12.73
C TRP A 77 -11.88 0.33 13.52
N ARG A 78 -11.25 1.26 14.24
CA ARG A 78 -10.06 1.00 15.06
C ARG A 78 -10.31 1.26 16.54
N GLY A 79 -9.87 0.32 17.38
CA GLY A 79 -10.15 0.31 18.82
C GLY A 79 -9.10 1.01 19.68
N ASP A 80 -7.94 1.30 19.10
CA ASP A 80 -6.76 1.92 19.71
C ASP A 80 -6.64 3.43 19.46
N LEU A 81 -7.58 4.01 18.71
CA LEU A 81 -7.57 5.44 18.41
C LEU A 81 -8.07 6.30 19.59
N PRO A 82 -7.35 7.37 19.97
CA PRO A 82 -7.75 8.31 21.01
C PRO A 82 -8.99 9.13 20.62
N GLU A 83 -9.72 9.62 21.62
CA GLU A 83 -10.92 10.45 21.42
C GLU A 83 -10.60 11.85 20.95
N VAL A 84 -9.57 12.44 21.53
CA VAL A 84 -9.07 13.78 21.22
C VAL A 84 -7.65 13.60 20.76
N ALA A 85 -7.43 13.83 19.46
CA ALA A 85 -6.16 13.65 18.79
C ALA A 85 -6.14 14.51 17.52
N ASP A 86 -4.96 14.86 17.04
CA ASP A 86 -4.79 15.44 15.72
C ASP A 86 -4.61 14.36 14.64
N GLU A 87 -4.50 14.80 13.39
CA GLU A 87 -4.33 13.92 12.23
C GLU A 87 -3.00 13.16 12.26
N ASP A 88 -1.97 13.75 12.88
CA ASP A 88 -0.62 13.16 12.96
C ASP A 88 -0.59 12.01 13.96
N GLU A 89 -1.21 12.17 15.13
CA GLU A 89 -1.29 11.09 16.13
C GLU A 89 -2.09 9.88 15.59
N TRP A 90 -3.24 10.11 14.96
CA TRP A 90 -3.99 9.02 14.31
C TRP A 90 -3.16 8.38 13.18
N ALA A 91 -2.45 9.18 12.39
CA ALA A 91 -1.65 8.64 11.29
C ALA A 91 -0.50 7.76 11.78
N ASP A 92 0.17 8.15 12.86
CA ASP A 92 1.24 7.35 13.44
C ASP A 92 0.71 6.05 14.05
N ILE A 93 -0.43 6.08 14.75
CA ILE A 93 -1.09 4.87 15.27
C ILE A 93 -1.48 3.94 14.11
N LEU A 94 -2.13 4.48 13.08
CA LEU A 94 -2.54 3.72 11.90
C LEU A 94 -1.33 3.16 11.15
N SER A 95 -0.20 3.85 11.12
CA SER A 95 1.01 3.37 10.45
C SER A 95 1.58 2.09 11.09
N LEU A 96 1.31 1.83 12.38
CA LEU A 96 1.71 0.58 13.05
C LEU A 96 0.97 -0.65 12.48
N CYS A 97 -0.24 -0.46 11.94
CA CYS A 97 -1.03 -1.49 11.28
C CYS A 97 -1.95 -0.82 10.24
N PRO A 98 -1.43 -0.48 9.04
CA PRO A 98 -2.15 0.37 8.10
C PRO A 98 -3.47 -0.24 7.63
N PRO A 99 -4.51 0.57 7.39
CA PRO A 99 -5.77 0.11 6.81
C PRO A 99 -5.59 -0.75 5.56
N THR A 100 -6.38 -1.82 5.47
CA THR A 100 -6.47 -2.67 4.28
C THR A 100 -7.92 -2.76 3.80
N THR A 101 -8.13 -3.08 2.53
CA THR A 101 -9.50 -3.31 2.03
C THR A 101 -10.18 -4.49 2.73
N ALA A 102 -9.41 -5.48 3.20
CA ALA A 102 -9.92 -6.68 3.88
C ALA A 102 -10.55 -6.41 5.26
N GLU A 103 -10.33 -5.25 5.88
CA GLU A 103 -11.04 -4.80 7.09
C GLU A 103 -12.15 -3.77 6.82
N CYS A 104 -12.33 -3.35 5.57
CA CYS A 104 -13.26 -2.30 5.23
C CYS A 104 -14.65 -2.86 4.88
N LEU A 105 -15.69 -2.15 5.31
CA LEU A 105 -17.05 -2.29 4.84
C LEU A 105 -17.26 -1.29 3.68
N PRO A 106 -17.60 -1.76 2.46
CA PRO A 106 -18.03 -0.85 1.41
C PRO A 106 -19.37 -0.23 1.80
N VAL A 107 -19.44 1.10 1.78
CA VAL A 107 -20.64 1.86 2.13
C VAL A 107 -20.94 2.87 1.02
N PRO A 108 -22.18 2.91 0.50
CA PRO A 108 -22.59 3.94 -0.44
C PRO A 108 -22.25 5.35 0.04
N LEU A 109 -21.54 6.12 -0.79
CA LEU A 109 -21.04 7.45 -0.41
C LEU A 109 -22.16 8.40 0.03
N HIS A 110 -23.36 8.29 -0.56
CA HIS A 110 -24.50 9.09 -0.13
C HIS A 110 -25.01 8.65 1.25
N VAL A 111 -25.13 7.35 1.51
CA VAL A 111 -25.46 6.80 2.84
C VAL A 111 -24.47 7.29 3.89
N PHE A 112 -23.16 7.21 3.60
CA PHE A 112 -22.14 7.67 4.54
C PHE A 112 -22.19 9.19 4.77
N ARG A 113 -22.35 9.98 3.71
CA ARG A 113 -22.50 11.45 3.80
C ARG A 113 -23.71 11.84 4.66
N ASP A 114 -24.84 11.19 4.43
CA ASP A 114 -26.07 11.44 5.18
C ASP A 114 -25.92 11.02 6.65
N TRP A 115 -25.29 9.88 6.91
CA TRP A 115 -25.00 9.42 8.27
C TRP A 115 -24.05 10.38 9.01
N LEU A 116 -23.03 10.92 8.34
CA LEU A 116 -22.07 11.86 8.93
C LEU A 116 -22.69 13.23 9.21
N GLY A 117 -23.60 13.69 8.35
CA GLY A 117 -24.29 14.98 8.47
C GLY A 117 -25.51 14.99 9.41
N SER A 118 -26.27 13.89 9.51
CA SER A 118 -27.58 13.88 10.18
C SER A 118 -27.52 13.63 11.69
N ARG A 119 -27.94 14.56 12.56
CA ARG A 119 -28.04 14.33 14.03
C ARG A 119 -29.18 13.39 14.49
N GLY A 120 -29.91 12.71 13.59
CA GLY A 120 -31.12 11.91 13.88
C GLY A 120 -31.05 10.41 13.51
N LYS A 121 -32.15 9.66 13.72
CA LYS A 121 -32.27 8.24 13.31
C LYS A 121 -32.08 8.12 11.80
N PHE A 122 -31.01 7.45 11.39
CA PHE A 122 -30.79 7.03 10.02
C PHE A 122 -31.63 5.78 9.78
N GLU A 123 -32.56 5.82 8.82
CA GLU A 123 -33.30 4.64 8.34
C GLU A 123 -32.87 4.39 6.90
N ASP A 124 -32.05 3.36 6.71
CA ASP A 124 -31.70 2.88 5.37
C ASP A 124 -32.94 2.27 4.71
N SER A 125 -33.45 2.92 3.67
CA SER A 125 -34.55 2.43 2.84
C SER A 125 -34.07 1.96 1.46
N SER A 126 -32.76 1.72 1.27
CA SER A 126 -32.19 1.29 -0.01
C SER A 126 -32.32 -0.22 -0.30
N GLY A 127 -32.83 -0.99 0.67
CA GLY A 127 -33.11 -2.41 0.53
C GLY A 127 -34.40 -2.68 -0.25
N ASP A 128 -34.23 -3.11 -1.49
CA ASP A 128 -35.24 -3.52 -2.48
C ASP A 128 -36.14 -2.40 -3.05
N VAL A 129 -36.03 -2.24 -4.38
CA VAL A 129 -36.68 -1.27 -5.29
C VAL A 129 -35.86 0.00 -5.51
N VAL A 130 -35.24 0.08 -6.70
CA VAL A 130 -34.61 1.27 -7.27
C VAL A 130 -35.71 2.31 -7.57
N GLU A 131 -36.17 3.02 -6.56
CA GLU A 131 -36.93 4.26 -6.76
C GLU A 131 -35.95 5.44 -6.90
N ILE A 132 -36.09 6.15 -8.01
CA ILE A 132 -35.34 7.36 -8.35
C ILE A 132 -35.69 8.44 -7.31
N GLN A 133 -34.92 8.51 -6.22
CA GLN A 133 -35.01 9.65 -5.31
C GLN A 133 -34.35 10.87 -5.97
N GLN A 134 -35.19 11.84 -6.32
CA GLN A 134 -34.77 13.15 -6.76
C GLN A 134 -33.99 13.83 -5.63
N GLN A 135 -32.84 14.44 -5.97
CA GLN A 135 -32.04 15.23 -5.04
C GLN A 135 -32.91 16.30 -4.36
N PRO A 136 -32.92 16.41 -3.02
CA PRO A 136 -33.38 17.62 -2.38
C PRO A 136 -32.40 18.74 -2.73
N ASP A 137 -32.93 19.71 -3.47
CA ASP A 137 -32.27 20.95 -3.79
C ASP A 137 -32.32 21.86 -2.55
N LYS A 138 -31.23 21.90 -1.77
CA LYS A 138 -30.66 23.10 -1.11
C LYS A 138 -29.76 22.76 0.08
N ARG A 139 -28.56 23.31 -0.04
CA ARG A 139 -27.52 23.51 0.96
C ARG A 139 -28.07 24.20 2.22
N GLU A 140 -27.95 23.54 3.37
CA GLU A 140 -27.77 24.22 4.64
C GLU A 140 -26.53 23.63 5.33
N ASN A 141 -25.78 24.49 6.01
CA ASN A 141 -24.65 24.13 6.86
C ASN A 141 -25.18 23.24 8.00
N GLU A 142 -25.30 21.94 7.76
CA GLU A 142 -25.54 20.98 8.82
C GLU A 142 -24.22 20.75 9.56
N GLU A 143 -24.14 21.22 10.81
CA GLU A 143 -23.05 20.85 11.71
C GLU A 143 -23.00 19.32 11.78
N MET A 144 -21.87 18.75 11.33
CA MET A 144 -21.67 17.30 11.34
C MET A 144 -21.87 16.74 12.74
N ARG A 145 -22.23 15.45 12.81
CA ARG A 145 -22.01 14.68 14.04
C ARG A 145 -20.57 14.93 14.47
N GLY A 146 -20.31 15.15 15.76
CA GLY A 146 -18.95 15.33 16.29
C GLY A 146 -18.10 14.06 16.22
N ILE A 147 -18.29 13.24 15.19
CA ILE A 147 -17.59 12.00 14.89
C ILE A 147 -16.34 12.39 14.10
N ALA A 148 -15.19 12.03 14.65
CA ALA A 148 -13.93 12.10 13.93
C ALA A 148 -13.88 10.98 12.88
N ALA A 149 -13.96 11.34 11.60
CA ALA A 149 -13.81 10.44 10.47
C ALA A 149 -12.56 10.83 9.68
N LEU A 150 -11.51 10.01 9.76
CA LEU A 150 -10.25 10.28 9.07
C LEU A 150 -10.30 9.66 7.67
N VAL A 151 -10.08 10.47 6.64
CA VAL A 151 -9.79 9.98 5.29
C VAL A 151 -8.33 9.56 5.25
N TRP A 152 -8.09 8.29 4.93
CA TRP A 152 -6.76 7.69 4.86
C TRP A 152 -6.39 7.38 3.41
N ARG A 153 -5.35 8.04 2.89
CA ARG A 153 -4.71 7.70 1.60
C ARG A 153 -3.23 7.37 1.78
N GLY A 154 -2.90 6.96 3.00
CA GLY A 154 -1.55 6.72 3.47
C GLY A 154 -1.10 7.72 4.53
N PRO A 155 0.10 7.49 5.08
CA PRO A 155 0.64 8.25 6.21
C PRO A 155 0.97 9.70 5.86
N GLU A 156 1.04 10.05 4.57
CA GLU A 156 1.40 11.40 4.10
C GLU A 156 0.19 12.22 3.61
N ASP A 157 -0.86 11.57 3.07
CA ASP A 157 -2.11 12.20 2.63
C ASP A 157 -3.27 11.65 3.47
N ARG A 158 -3.65 12.43 4.49
CA ARG A 158 -4.72 12.14 5.43
C ARG A 158 -5.33 13.44 5.91
N PHE A 159 -6.62 13.42 6.21
CA PHE A 159 -7.31 14.57 6.80
C PHE A 159 -8.60 14.12 7.49
N PHE A 160 -9.04 14.82 8.52
CA PHE A 160 -10.38 14.63 9.06
C PHE A 160 -11.42 15.21 8.10
N ALA A 161 -12.41 14.41 7.72
CA ALA A 161 -13.55 14.92 6.98
C ALA A 161 -14.31 15.90 7.88
N HIS A 162 -14.36 17.17 7.49
CA HIS A 162 -15.10 18.22 8.19
C HIS A 162 -16.46 18.51 7.55
N ARG A 163 -16.63 18.08 6.29
CA ARG A 163 -17.88 18.18 5.52
C ARG A 163 -18.07 16.95 4.66
N ALA A 164 -19.33 16.60 4.40
CA ALA A 164 -19.71 15.56 3.43
C ALA A 164 -19.06 15.73 2.03
N ALA A 165 -18.78 16.98 1.63
CA ALA A 165 -18.15 17.31 0.35
C ALA A 165 -16.64 16.98 0.29
N ASP A 166 -15.99 16.74 1.44
CA ASP A 166 -14.56 16.41 1.48
C ASP A 166 -14.31 14.94 1.05
N LEU A 167 -15.36 14.10 1.12
CA LEU A 167 -15.35 12.68 0.80
C LEU A 167 -15.50 12.41 -0.70
N ARG A 168 -14.73 11.46 -1.23
CA ARG A 168 -14.74 11.02 -2.64
C ARG A 168 -15.01 9.51 -2.73
N PRO A 169 -15.56 9.04 -3.86
CA PRO A 169 -15.58 7.61 -4.20
C PRO A 169 -14.20 6.96 -3.99
N GLY A 170 -14.19 5.78 -3.37
CA GLY A 170 -12.97 5.01 -3.13
C GLY A 170 -12.12 5.46 -1.94
N ASP A 171 -12.48 6.55 -1.24
CA ASP A 171 -11.78 6.96 -0.02
C ASP A 171 -11.88 5.86 1.06
N THR A 172 -10.76 5.57 1.73
CA THR A 172 -10.74 4.74 2.95
C THR A 172 -10.99 5.64 4.15
N ILE A 173 -12.05 5.35 4.90
CA ILE A 173 -12.49 6.11 6.06
C ILE A 173 -12.25 5.30 7.33
N VAL A 174 -11.45 5.87 8.23
CA VAL A 174 -11.16 5.26 9.52
C VAL A 174 -12.02 5.93 10.59
N LEU A 175 -12.73 5.10 11.36
CA LEU A 175 -13.53 5.50 12.51
C LEU A 175 -12.97 4.86 13.79
N ARG A 176 -13.24 5.47 14.95
CA ARG A 176 -13.05 4.76 16.23
C ARG A 176 -14.15 3.72 16.40
N VAL A 177 -13.84 2.55 16.97
CA VAL A 177 -14.86 1.56 17.35
C VAL A 177 -15.92 2.17 18.27
N GLN A 178 -15.53 3.06 19.18
CA GLN A 178 -16.45 3.75 20.08
C GLN A 178 -17.40 4.74 19.38
N SER A 179 -17.10 5.14 18.14
CA SER A 179 -18.00 6.01 17.35
C SER A 179 -19.23 5.25 16.83
N GLY A 180 -19.18 3.92 16.82
CA GLY A 180 -20.28 3.09 16.35
C GLY A 180 -20.66 3.35 14.89
N GLY A 181 -21.95 3.24 14.59
CA GLY A 181 -22.55 3.56 13.30
C GLY A 181 -22.75 2.38 12.37
N TRP A 182 -22.21 1.20 12.68
CA TRP A 182 -22.39 0.02 11.85
C TRP A 182 -23.85 -0.37 11.67
N GLN A 183 -24.74 -0.16 12.64
CA GLN A 183 -26.18 -0.47 12.44
C GLN A 183 -26.84 0.38 11.34
N ALA A 184 -26.30 1.56 11.08
CA ALA A 184 -26.77 2.46 10.03
C ALA A 184 -26.02 2.26 8.70
N LEU A 185 -24.71 1.98 8.77
CA LEU A 185 -23.85 1.92 7.59
C LEU A 185 -23.82 0.54 6.92
N GLY A 186 -24.09 -0.54 7.66
CA GLY A 186 -24.20 -1.89 7.12
C GLY A 186 -23.93 -3.01 8.13
N HIS A 187 -24.26 -4.25 7.79
CA HIS A 187 -24.17 -5.35 8.75
C HIS A 187 -22.73 -5.82 8.99
N LEU A 188 -22.24 -5.69 10.23
CA LEU A 188 -21.00 -6.31 10.71
C LEU A 188 -21.31 -7.63 11.43
N PRO A 189 -20.94 -8.80 10.88
CA PRO A 189 -21.21 -10.09 11.50
C PRO A 189 -20.54 -10.24 12.87
N GLY A 190 -21.33 -10.53 13.91
CA GLY A 190 -20.82 -10.74 15.27
C GLY A 190 -20.42 -9.46 16.01
N ALA A 191 -20.71 -8.28 15.45
CA ALA A 191 -20.51 -7.01 16.14
C ALA A 191 -21.41 -6.90 17.39
N PRO A 192 -20.94 -6.22 18.45
CA PRO A 192 -21.76 -5.90 19.61
C PRO A 192 -22.86 -4.89 19.28
N ASP A 193 -23.70 -4.59 20.28
CA ASP A 193 -24.64 -3.47 20.21
C ASP A 193 -23.89 -2.19 19.84
N ASP A 194 -24.46 -1.44 18.90
CA ASP A 194 -23.82 -0.24 18.37
C ASP A 194 -23.78 0.86 19.45
N PRO A 195 -22.60 1.43 19.73
CA PRO A 195 -22.45 2.55 20.67
C PRO A 195 -23.43 3.71 20.42
N GLN A 196 -23.86 3.96 19.19
CA GLN A 196 -24.84 5.00 18.88
C GLN A 196 -26.26 4.66 19.38
N THR A 197 -26.58 3.38 19.51
CA THR A 197 -27.87 2.91 20.05
C THR A 197 -27.87 2.80 21.57
N THR A 198 -26.70 2.58 22.18
CA THR A 198 -26.51 2.51 23.64
C THR A 198 -25.34 3.37 24.13
N PRO A 199 -25.42 4.72 24.07
CA PRO A 199 -24.27 5.61 24.29
C PRO A 199 -23.65 5.53 25.69
N ALA A 200 -24.42 5.08 26.69
CA ALA A 200 -23.95 4.96 28.07
C ALA A 200 -23.11 3.69 28.33
N LYS A 201 -23.06 2.74 27.38
CA LYS A 201 -22.33 1.47 27.54
C LYS A 201 -20.99 1.57 26.82
N LEU A 202 -19.90 1.59 27.58
CA LEU A 202 -18.56 1.38 27.03
C LEU A 202 -18.41 -0.09 26.63
N LEU A 203 -17.89 -0.31 25.42
CA LEU A 203 -17.57 -1.65 24.94
C LEU A 203 -16.41 -2.24 25.74
N THR A 204 -16.51 -3.53 26.04
CA THR A 204 -15.41 -4.32 26.59
C THR A 204 -14.32 -4.55 25.54
N CYS A 205 -13.11 -4.91 25.95
CA CYS A 205 -12.02 -5.23 25.02
C CYS A 205 -12.36 -6.38 24.05
N GLU A 206 -13.22 -7.31 24.46
CA GLU A 206 -13.66 -8.42 23.60
C GLU A 206 -14.65 -7.91 22.54
N GLU A 207 -15.62 -7.08 22.94
CA GLU A 207 -16.54 -6.43 22.03
C GLU A 207 -15.81 -5.51 21.03
N VAL A 208 -14.79 -4.77 21.48
CA VAL A 208 -13.95 -3.94 20.60
C VAL A 208 -13.25 -4.80 19.54
N ARG A 209 -12.67 -5.93 19.93
CA ARG A 209 -11.93 -6.83 19.02
C ARG A 209 -12.81 -7.58 18.01
N ARG A 210 -14.12 -7.66 18.23
CA ARG A 210 -15.05 -8.20 17.21
C ARG A 210 -15.25 -7.22 16.06
N VAL A 211 -14.95 -5.94 16.26
CA VAL A 211 -15.11 -4.88 15.27
C VAL A 211 -13.75 -4.47 14.69
N ASP A 212 -12.74 -4.23 15.53
CA ASP A 212 -11.37 -3.96 15.07
C ASP A 212 -10.68 -5.26 14.65
N VAL A 213 -10.65 -5.49 13.33
CA VAL A 213 -10.13 -6.71 12.70
C VAL A 213 -8.82 -6.49 11.95
N ALA A 214 -8.13 -5.38 12.19
CA ALA A 214 -6.98 -4.94 11.41
C ALA A 214 -5.82 -5.94 11.36
N GLU A 215 -5.52 -6.61 12.47
CA GLU A 215 -4.45 -7.62 12.56
C GLU A 215 -4.74 -8.81 11.65
N ARG A 216 -5.99 -9.30 11.68
CA ARG A 216 -6.45 -10.40 10.83
C ARG A 216 -6.45 -10.00 9.35
N ALA A 217 -6.95 -8.80 9.05
CA ALA A 217 -6.99 -8.28 7.69
C ALA A 217 -5.57 -8.10 7.12
N THR A 218 -4.64 -7.59 7.92
CA THR A 218 -3.22 -7.47 7.55
C THR A 218 -2.57 -8.84 7.36
N ALA A 219 -2.86 -9.80 8.23
CA ALA A 219 -2.35 -11.17 8.13
C ALA A 219 -2.83 -11.87 6.85
N SER A 220 -4.07 -11.64 6.41
CA SER A 220 -4.58 -12.20 5.15
C SER A 220 -4.10 -11.40 3.92
N ALA A 221 -4.33 -10.09 3.88
CA ALA A 221 -4.07 -9.25 2.70
C ALA A 221 -2.57 -9.04 2.45
N ARG A 222 -1.79 -8.81 3.50
CA ARG A 222 -0.35 -8.50 3.38
C ARG A 222 0.55 -9.66 3.80
N ARG A 223 -0.02 -10.76 4.31
CA ARG A 223 0.74 -11.89 4.85
C ARG A 223 1.75 -11.47 5.92
N ARG A 224 1.44 -10.43 6.69
CA ARG A 224 2.29 -9.94 7.78
C ARG A 224 1.67 -10.26 9.13
N ALA A 225 2.47 -10.82 10.02
CA ALA A 225 2.08 -11.01 11.41
C ALA A 225 2.35 -9.71 12.20
N ILE A 226 1.27 -9.03 12.57
CA ILE A 226 1.28 -7.85 13.44
C ILE A 226 0.41 -8.13 14.67
N LEU A 227 0.90 -7.73 15.84
CA LEU A 227 0.18 -7.82 17.11
C LEU A 227 0.29 -6.48 17.86
N ARG A 228 -0.82 -5.77 17.99
CA ARG A 228 -0.94 -4.48 18.70
C ARG A 228 -1.21 -4.73 20.17
N ILE A 229 -0.23 -4.45 21.02
CA ILE A 229 -0.34 -4.56 22.47
C ILE A 229 -0.74 -3.20 23.05
N HIS A 230 -2.04 -2.93 23.02
CA HIS A 230 -2.65 -1.67 23.47
C HIS A 230 -3.70 -1.91 24.57
N PRO A 231 -3.81 -1.05 25.60
CA PRO A 231 -4.74 -1.23 26.72
C PRO A 231 -6.23 -1.34 26.38
N THR A 232 -6.66 -0.84 25.21
CA THR A 232 -8.06 -0.96 24.74
C THR A 232 -8.33 -2.25 23.97
N LEU A 233 -7.29 -2.85 23.38
CA LEU A 233 -7.36 -4.09 22.60
C LEU A 233 -7.10 -5.32 23.48
N TRP A 234 -6.36 -5.15 24.57
CA TRP A 234 -6.05 -6.22 25.51
C TRP A 234 -6.93 -6.13 26.76
N PRO A 235 -7.30 -7.27 27.36
CA PRO A 235 -8.10 -7.28 28.59
C PRO A 235 -7.34 -6.62 29.74
N LYS A 236 -8.02 -6.41 30.87
CA LYS A 236 -7.36 -6.19 32.17
C LYS A 236 -7.27 -7.54 32.87
N PRO A 237 -6.30 -8.40 32.52
CA PRO A 237 -6.22 -9.73 33.10
C PRO A 237 -5.84 -9.66 34.59
N GLU A 238 -6.08 -10.77 35.30
CA GLU A 238 -5.63 -10.96 36.67
C GLU A 238 -4.11 -10.80 36.77
N GLU A 239 -3.63 -10.31 37.92
CA GLU A 239 -2.19 -10.19 38.21
C GLU A 239 -1.50 -11.55 38.02
N GLU A 240 -0.25 -11.55 37.57
CA GLU A 240 0.60 -12.75 37.34
C GLU A 240 0.36 -13.56 36.04
N THR A 241 -0.61 -13.21 35.19
CA THR A 241 -0.77 -13.85 33.86
C THR A 241 0.24 -13.32 32.82
N PRO A 242 0.56 -14.08 31.74
CA PRO A 242 1.38 -13.60 30.64
C PRO A 242 0.79 -12.34 29.96
N ALA A 243 -0.54 -12.33 29.78
CA ALA A 243 -1.27 -11.18 29.24
C ALA A 243 -1.15 -9.94 30.15
N ALA A 244 -1.19 -10.12 31.48
CA ALA A 244 -1.02 -9.02 32.44
C ALA A 244 0.38 -8.42 32.35
N THR A 245 1.37 -9.28 32.17
CA THR A 245 2.77 -8.88 32.04
C THR A 245 2.98 -8.09 30.75
N LEU A 246 2.47 -8.57 29.61
CA LEU A 246 2.50 -7.83 28.34
C LEU A 246 1.78 -6.48 28.44
N ARG A 247 0.60 -6.45 29.07
CA ARG A 247 -0.12 -5.18 29.29
C ARG A 247 0.62 -4.23 30.22
N LYS A 248 1.33 -4.74 31.23
CA LYS A 248 2.16 -3.91 32.12
C LYS A 248 3.35 -3.34 31.35
N MET A 249 4.01 -4.13 30.51
CA MET A 249 5.07 -3.66 29.62
C MET A 249 4.58 -2.59 28.64
N ALA A 250 3.34 -2.71 28.16
CA ALA A 250 2.70 -1.72 27.30
C ALA A 250 2.38 -0.39 28.00
N LEU A 251 2.32 -0.37 29.33
CA LEU A 251 2.05 0.83 30.13
C LEU A 251 3.32 1.43 30.75
N ASP A 252 4.47 0.79 30.54
CA ASP A 252 5.76 1.19 31.11
C ASP A 252 6.63 1.80 30.00
N SER A 253 6.45 3.09 29.76
CA SER A 253 7.09 3.85 28.67
C SER A 253 8.61 3.99 28.82
N GLU A 254 9.13 3.78 30.03
CA GLU A 254 10.56 3.90 30.37
C GLU A 254 11.33 2.58 30.19
N LYS A 255 10.61 1.47 29.97
CA LYS A 255 11.22 0.14 29.89
C LYS A 255 11.38 -0.29 28.44
N ASP A 256 12.57 -0.76 28.11
CA ASP A 256 12.79 -1.46 26.84
C ASP A 256 11.85 -2.67 26.71
N TRP A 257 11.62 -3.10 25.46
CA TRP A 257 10.87 -4.32 25.14
C TRP A 257 11.82 -5.42 24.63
N PRO A 258 12.50 -6.18 25.53
CA PRO A 258 13.35 -7.29 25.11
C PRO A 258 12.55 -8.32 24.32
N ILE A 259 12.88 -8.47 23.03
CA ILE A 259 12.17 -9.40 22.14
C ILE A 259 12.22 -10.85 22.65
N ALA A 260 13.29 -11.24 23.33
CA ALA A 260 13.40 -12.58 23.94
C ALA A 260 12.36 -12.79 25.05
N GLU A 261 12.18 -11.80 25.94
CA GLU A 261 11.18 -11.83 27.02
C GLU A 261 9.75 -11.85 26.45
N ILE A 262 9.50 -11.01 25.44
CA ILE A 262 8.21 -10.98 24.73
C ILE A 262 7.89 -12.33 24.09
N LYS A 263 8.84 -12.95 23.39
CA LYS A 263 8.64 -14.27 22.77
C LYS A 263 8.30 -15.34 23.79
N GLU A 264 8.96 -15.32 24.95
CA GLU A 264 8.66 -16.24 26.04
C GLU A 264 7.24 -16.03 26.59
N LEU A 265 6.84 -14.76 26.80
CA LEU A 265 5.48 -14.41 27.23
C LEU A 265 4.42 -14.84 26.21
N LEU A 266 4.66 -14.64 24.92
CA LEU A 266 3.78 -15.08 23.83
C LEU A 266 3.66 -16.61 23.77
N ALA A 267 4.76 -17.35 23.94
CA ALA A 267 4.74 -18.81 23.98
C ALA A 267 3.97 -19.34 25.21
N ARG A 268 4.13 -18.68 26.36
CA ARG A 268 3.35 -18.97 27.57
C ARG A 268 1.87 -18.66 27.38
N LEU A 269 1.54 -17.57 26.70
CA LEU A 269 0.15 -17.18 26.38
C LEU A 269 -0.56 -18.23 25.52
N LEU A 270 0.13 -18.82 24.53
CA LEU A 270 -0.43 -19.91 23.70
C LEU A 270 -0.76 -21.19 24.50
N SER A 271 -0.08 -21.36 25.64
CA SER A 271 -0.16 -22.53 26.52
C SER A 271 -1.00 -22.29 27.76
N ASP A 272 -1.58 -21.08 27.91
CA ASP A 272 -2.42 -20.73 29.06
C ASP A 272 -3.80 -21.39 28.93
N GLU A 273 -4.09 -22.34 29.81
CA GLU A 273 -5.35 -23.09 29.81
C GLU A 273 -6.49 -22.34 30.52
N ASN A 274 -6.21 -21.28 31.29
CA ASN A 274 -7.23 -20.56 32.04
C ASN A 274 -7.03 -19.02 32.08
N PRO A 275 -6.90 -18.34 30.93
CA PRO A 275 -6.61 -16.91 30.85
C PRO A 275 -7.75 -15.98 31.30
N GLY A 276 -8.98 -16.49 31.50
CA GLY A 276 -10.18 -15.68 31.71
C GLY A 276 -10.68 -14.95 30.45
N TRP A 277 -10.01 -15.13 29.30
CA TRP A 277 -10.37 -14.61 27.98
C TRP A 277 -9.71 -15.44 26.87
N ALA A 278 -10.34 -15.62 25.70
CA ALA A 278 -9.77 -16.46 24.63
C ALA A 278 -9.07 -15.61 23.54
N LEU A 279 -7.91 -16.08 23.07
CA LEU A 279 -7.35 -15.65 21.79
C LEU A 279 -8.27 -16.11 20.65
N SER A 280 -8.49 -15.26 19.66
CA SER A 280 -9.13 -15.72 18.41
C SER A 280 -8.22 -16.71 17.68
N SER A 281 -8.79 -17.52 16.79
CA SER A 281 -8.02 -18.43 15.94
C SER A 281 -6.92 -17.71 15.15
N ASP A 282 -7.24 -16.52 14.63
CA ASP A 282 -6.30 -15.71 13.84
C ASP A 282 -5.18 -15.14 14.71
N GLN A 283 -5.48 -14.66 15.92
CA GLN A 283 -4.46 -14.20 16.85
C GLN A 283 -3.54 -15.35 17.27
N ARG A 284 -4.09 -16.53 17.50
CA ARG A 284 -3.31 -17.72 17.82
C ARG A 284 -2.32 -18.05 16.71
N GLU A 285 -2.76 -18.04 15.46
CA GLU A 285 -1.92 -18.29 14.28
C GLU A 285 -0.78 -17.26 14.16
N VAL A 286 -1.11 -15.97 14.31
CA VAL A 286 -0.12 -14.87 14.30
C VAL A 286 0.92 -15.08 15.39
N ILE A 287 0.49 -15.36 16.62
CA ILE A 287 1.39 -15.58 17.76
C ILE A 287 2.22 -16.85 17.57
N GLU A 288 1.63 -17.95 17.10
CA GLU A 288 2.32 -19.20 16.78
C GLU A 288 3.42 -18.99 15.73
N HIS A 289 3.20 -18.11 14.76
CA HIS A 289 4.25 -17.71 13.82
C HIS A 289 5.35 -16.90 14.52
N MET A 290 4.99 -15.87 15.29
CA MET A 290 5.95 -14.97 15.96
C MET A 290 6.92 -15.69 16.91
N VAL A 291 6.45 -16.75 17.58
CA VAL A 291 7.27 -17.51 18.54
C VAL A 291 8.21 -18.53 17.88
N LYS A 292 8.08 -18.81 16.57
CA LYS A 292 8.96 -19.76 15.88
C LYS A 292 10.42 -19.33 15.95
N ASN A 293 11.30 -20.33 16.06
CA ASN A 293 12.74 -20.13 15.99
C ASN A 293 13.12 -19.57 14.60
N GLY A 294 13.96 -18.54 14.59
CA GLY A 294 14.38 -17.85 13.37
C GLY A 294 13.53 -16.63 13.00
N VAL A 295 12.29 -16.54 13.46
CA VAL A 295 11.43 -15.38 13.20
C VAL A 295 11.96 -14.16 13.95
N ARG A 296 12.21 -13.05 13.27
CA ARG A 296 12.63 -11.79 13.91
C ARG A 296 11.42 -10.90 14.17
N LEU A 297 11.34 -10.36 15.38
CA LEU A 297 10.29 -9.41 15.77
C LEU A 297 10.90 -8.04 16.00
N TYR A 298 10.12 -7.01 15.68
CA TYR A 298 10.38 -5.63 16.06
C TYR A 298 9.21 -5.12 16.91
N ALA A 299 9.54 -4.35 17.94
CA ALA A 299 8.57 -3.67 18.78
C ALA A 299 8.67 -2.17 18.49
N GLU A 300 7.54 -1.54 18.19
CA GLU A 300 7.45 -0.10 17.94
C GLU A 300 6.47 0.54 18.94
N PRO A 301 6.86 1.66 19.59
CA PRO A 301 6.01 2.36 20.55
C PRO A 301 4.77 2.96 19.88
N TYR A 302 3.68 3.06 20.63
CA TYR A 302 2.59 3.98 20.28
C TYR A 302 3.03 5.43 20.54
N PRO A 303 2.57 6.42 19.75
CA PRO A 303 2.88 7.84 19.97
C PRO A 303 2.46 8.38 21.34
N SER A 304 1.40 7.80 21.91
CA SER A 304 0.87 8.17 23.22
C SER A 304 1.64 7.54 24.39
N ASP A 305 2.70 6.77 24.11
CA ASP A 305 3.42 5.92 25.05
C ASP A 305 2.53 4.87 25.75
N GLN A 306 1.33 4.60 25.21
CA GLN A 306 0.37 3.63 25.74
C GLN A 306 0.32 2.35 24.90
N GLY A 307 1.46 1.70 24.75
CA GLY A 307 1.55 0.37 24.16
C GLY A 307 2.62 0.28 23.09
N PHE A 308 2.68 -0.89 22.47
CA PHE A 308 3.59 -1.14 21.36
C PHE A 308 2.97 -2.11 20.36
N ALA A 309 3.37 -1.99 19.09
CA ALA A 309 3.05 -2.96 18.06
C ALA A 309 4.24 -3.89 17.85
N LEU A 310 3.97 -5.20 17.83
CA LEU A 310 4.93 -6.22 17.45
C LEU A 310 4.72 -6.63 16.01
N THR A 311 5.77 -6.56 15.21
CA THR A 311 5.73 -6.96 13.80
C THR A 311 6.75 -8.06 13.55
N ALA A 312 6.30 -9.17 12.97
CA ALA A 312 7.20 -10.19 12.46
C ALA A 312 7.79 -9.74 11.12
N ARG A 313 9.07 -10.01 10.94
CA ARG A 313 9.78 -9.71 9.68
C ARG A 313 9.44 -10.70 8.57
N ASP A 314 9.21 -11.96 8.94
CA ASP A 314 8.96 -13.01 7.97
C ASP A 314 7.49 -13.01 7.53
N ILE A 315 7.27 -13.31 6.25
CA ILE A 315 5.94 -13.38 5.67
C ILE A 315 5.24 -14.65 6.19
N LEU A 316 3.97 -14.53 6.57
CA LEU A 316 3.13 -15.66 6.91
C LEU A 316 3.04 -16.64 5.73
N PRO A 317 3.09 -17.96 5.96
CA PRO A 317 2.95 -18.96 4.89
C PRO A 317 1.63 -18.78 4.13
N HIS A 318 1.61 -19.15 2.85
CA HIS A 318 0.44 -18.96 1.97
C HIS A 318 -0.74 -19.81 2.45
N ARG A 319 -1.92 -19.21 2.56
CA ARG A 319 -3.20 -19.94 2.61
C ARG A 319 -3.58 -20.33 1.18
N ASP A 320 -3.80 -21.61 0.91
CA ASP A 320 -4.15 -22.13 -0.44
C ASP A 320 -5.49 -21.61 -1.00
N SER A 321 -6.24 -20.79 -0.24
CA SER A 321 -7.62 -20.37 -0.55
C SER A 321 -7.85 -18.88 -0.81
N ASP A 322 -6.84 -18.03 -0.65
CA ASP A 322 -7.04 -16.58 -0.79
C ASP A 322 -6.70 -16.15 -2.23
N GLU A 323 -7.75 -15.97 -3.05
CA GLU A 323 -7.62 -15.28 -4.34
C GLU A 323 -7.05 -13.88 -4.08
N THR A 324 -5.87 -13.63 -4.64
CA THR A 324 -5.04 -12.45 -4.42
C THR A 324 -5.79 -11.17 -4.80
N SER A 325 -6.26 -10.41 -3.81
CA SER A 325 -6.52 -8.99 -3.98
C SER A 325 -5.21 -8.24 -3.86
N GLU A 326 -4.46 -8.14 -4.96
CA GLU A 326 -3.34 -7.20 -5.08
C GLU A 326 -3.90 -5.78 -5.08
N THR A 327 -4.10 -5.20 -3.90
CA THR A 327 -4.45 -3.77 -3.80
C THR A 327 -3.21 -2.93 -4.04
N GLY A 328 -3.25 -2.05 -5.04
CA GLY A 328 -2.19 -1.12 -5.43
C GLY A 328 -1.92 0.03 -4.45
N ASP A 329 -1.99 -0.23 -3.14
CA ASP A 329 -1.75 0.78 -2.11
C ASP A 329 -0.26 0.95 -1.83
N THR A 330 0.31 2.00 -2.42
CA THR A 330 1.62 2.61 -2.09
C THR A 330 2.81 1.63 -1.98
N ASP A 331 3.16 1.06 -3.13
CA ASP A 331 4.33 0.20 -3.40
C ASP A 331 5.71 0.76 -3.00
N ALA A 332 5.82 2.01 -2.54
CA ALA A 332 7.11 2.55 -2.13
C ALA A 332 7.66 1.89 -0.84
N GLU A 333 6.78 1.38 0.03
CA GLU A 333 7.17 0.91 1.37
C GLU A 333 7.42 -0.60 1.44
N ALA A 334 6.64 -1.41 0.71
CA ALA A 334 6.83 -2.86 0.63
C ALA A 334 8.15 -3.25 -0.07
N LEU A 335 8.68 -2.37 -0.91
CA LEU A 335 9.87 -2.65 -1.71
C LEU A 335 11.16 -2.70 -0.88
N LEU A 336 11.25 -2.10 0.29
CA LEU A 336 12.52 -2.05 1.03
C LEU A 336 12.72 -3.23 2.00
N GLU A 337 11.72 -4.11 2.15
CA GLU A 337 11.72 -5.22 3.10
C GLU A 337 12.38 -6.48 2.51
N ALA A 338 13.62 -6.77 2.93
CA ALA A 338 14.22 -8.09 2.77
C ALA A 338 14.47 -8.72 4.15
N SER A 339 14.44 -10.05 4.28
CA SER A 339 14.73 -10.75 5.56
C SER A 339 16.19 -10.56 6.03
N GLN A 340 17.08 -10.11 5.15
CA GLN A 340 18.46 -9.70 5.43
C GLN A 340 18.89 -8.53 4.53
N PRO A 341 19.87 -7.69 4.94
CA PRO A 341 20.46 -6.70 4.03
C PRO A 341 20.98 -7.38 2.76
N GLN A 342 20.70 -6.79 1.60
CA GLN A 342 21.15 -7.29 0.30
C GLN A 342 22.09 -6.28 -0.35
N GLU A 343 23.22 -6.75 -0.85
CA GLU A 343 24.18 -5.91 -1.57
C GLU A 343 23.65 -5.52 -2.95
N LEU A 344 23.99 -4.30 -3.38
CA LEU A 344 23.50 -3.71 -4.63
C LEU A 344 23.88 -4.53 -5.87
N CYS A 345 25.10 -5.08 -5.90
CA CYS A 345 25.57 -5.92 -6.99
C CYS A 345 24.80 -7.24 -7.09
N ASN A 346 24.53 -7.89 -5.95
CA ASN A 346 23.79 -9.15 -5.89
C ASN A 346 22.32 -8.92 -6.31
N HIS A 347 21.70 -7.85 -5.80
CA HIS A 347 20.35 -7.45 -6.24
C HIS A 347 20.28 -7.24 -7.75
N THR A 348 21.20 -6.46 -8.31
CA THR A 348 21.24 -6.20 -9.76
C THR A 348 21.36 -7.50 -10.57
N GLN A 349 22.15 -8.47 -10.11
CA GLN A 349 22.28 -9.79 -10.75
C GLN A 349 20.97 -10.59 -10.67
N ASP A 350 20.30 -10.58 -9.52
CA ASP A 350 19.01 -11.26 -9.34
C ASP A 350 17.92 -10.69 -10.27
N VAL A 351 17.85 -9.36 -10.40
CA VAL A 351 16.90 -8.71 -11.32
C VAL A 351 17.25 -9.04 -12.78
N LEU A 352 18.54 -8.99 -13.15
CA LEU A 352 18.99 -9.37 -14.51
C LEU A 352 18.59 -10.81 -14.86
N ALA A 353 18.77 -11.77 -13.93
CA ALA A 353 18.38 -13.16 -14.15
C ALA A 353 16.86 -13.33 -14.39
N ARG A 354 16.04 -12.52 -13.70
CA ARG A 354 14.59 -12.50 -13.91
C ARG A 354 14.20 -11.89 -15.24
N ILE A 355 14.87 -10.83 -15.67
CA ILE A 355 14.66 -10.21 -16.99
C ILE A 355 15.03 -11.19 -18.10
N GLU A 356 16.16 -11.91 -17.98
CA GLU A 356 16.53 -12.95 -18.94
C GLU A 356 15.48 -14.06 -19.01
N SER A 357 14.91 -14.44 -17.87
CA SER A 357 13.81 -15.41 -17.81
C SER A 357 12.54 -14.88 -18.50
N ALA A 358 12.16 -13.62 -18.26
CA ALA A 358 11.04 -12.97 -18.94
C ALA A 358 11.25 -12.89 -20.45
N LEU A 359 12.46 -12.54 -20.91
CA LEU A 359 12.84 -12.50 -22.33
C LEU A 359 12.79 -13.87 -23.01
N ALA A 360 13.00 -14.96 -22.26
CA ALA A 360 12.90 -16.32 -22.77
C ALA A 360 11.45 -16.80 -22.91
N LEU A 361 10.54 -16.30 -22.06
CA LEU A 361 9.14 -16.70 -22.00
C LEU A 361 8.20 -15.82 -22.83
N LEU A 362 8.55 -14.54 -23.00
CA LEU A 362 7.71 -13.53 -23.63
C LEU A 362 8.32 -13.06 -24.96
N PRO A 363 7.50 -12.62 -25.93
CA PRO A 363 7.97 -12.15 -27.23
C PRO A 363 8.58 -10.73 -27.15
N LEU A 364 9.61 -10.55 -26.33
CA LEU A 364 10.21 -9.25 -25.97
C LEU A 364 11.61 -9.03 -26.56
N SER A 365 12.04 -9.89 -27.48
CA SER A 365 13.40 -9.87 -28.04
C SER A 365 13.80 -8.56 -28.70
N ALA A 366 12.85 -7.83 -29.30
CA ALA A 366 13.06 -6.52 -29.91
C ALA A 366 13.56 -5.45 -28.91
N TRP A 367 13.22 -5.58 -27.62
CA TRP A 367 13.56 -4.61 -26.57
C TRP A 367 14.67 -5.10 -25.63
N ARG A 368 15.25 -6.28 -25.90
CA ARG A 368 16.27 -6.91 -25.05
C ARG A 368 17.39 -5.96 -24.63
N GLN A 369 17.92 -5.16 -25.56
CA GLN A 369 19.02 -4.23 -25.26
C GLN A 369 18.59 -3.16 -24.25
N ALA A 370 17.39 -2.58 -24.40
CA ALA A 370 16.88 -1.56 -23.50
C ALA A 370 16.56 -2.15 -22.12
N LEU A 371 15.89 -3.30 -22.07
CA LEU A 371 15.53 -3.98 -20.81
C LEU A 371 16.78 -4.33 -19.99
N ILE A 372 17.79 -4.94 -20.61
CA ILE A 372 19.02 -5.33 -19.92
C ILE A 372 19.82 -4.11 -19.47
N ALA A 373 19.95 -3.09 -20.33
CA ALA A 373 20.66 -1.86 -19.97
C ALA A 373 19.96 -1.13 -18.83
N ALA A 374 18.64 -0.94 -18.89
CA ALA A 374 17.86 -0.33 -17.81
C ALA A 374 18.04 -1.11 -16.51
N THR A 375 17.93 -2.44 -16.56
CA THR A 375 18.09 -3.30 -15.38
C THR A 375 19.48 -3.17 -14.75
N ALA A 376 20.54 -3.09 -15.57
CA ALA A 376 21.90 -2.98 -15.06
C ALA A 376 22.18 -1.67 -14.32
N VAL A 377 21.36 -0.63 -14.54
CA VAL A 377 21.62 0.73 -14.05
C VAL A 377 20.48 1.34 -13.23
N HIS A 378 19.31 0.69 -13.16
CA HIS A 378 18.10 1.26 -12.54
C HIS A 378 18.30 1.71 -11.09
N ASP A 379 19.26 1.08 -10.42
CA ASP A 379 19.52 1.19 -8.99
C ASP A 379 20.82 1.94 -8.67
N TRP A 380 21.51 2.52 -9.67
CA TRP A 380 22.74 3.27 -9.46
C TRP A 380 22.59 4.43 -8.49
N GLY A 381 21.45 5.12 -8.49
CA GLY A 381 21.18 6.21 -7.57
C GLY A 381 21.11 5.81 -6.09
N LYS A 382 21.08 4.51 -5.77
CA LYS A 382 21.19 4.04 -4.38
C LYS A 382 22.55 4.34 -3.75
N VAL A 383 23.56 4.72 -4.53
CA VAL A 383 24.90 5.06 -4.02
C VAL A 383 24.98 6.41 -3.30
N ASP A 384 23.91 7.23 -3.32
CA ASP A 384 23.87 8.45 -2.49
C ASP A 384 24.10 8.08 -1.01
N LEU A 385 25.09 8.70 -0.38
CA LEU A 385 25.50 8.37 0.98
C LEU A 385 24.36 8.55 2.00
N ARG A 386 23.46 9.51 1.77
CA ARG A 386 22.29 9.73 2.61
C ARG A 386 21.28 8.60 2.44
N PHE A 387 21.11 8.09 1.23
CA PHE A 387 20.27 6.92 0.98
C PHE A 387 20.87 5.65 1.60
N GLN A 388 22.19 5.46 1.52
CA GLN A 388 22.88 4.36 2.20
C GLN A 388 22.77 4.46 3.73
N ALA A 389 22.85 5.66 4.29
CA ALA A 389 22.64 5.90 5.71
C ALA A 389 21.22 5.49 6.13
N LEU A 390 20.21 5.85 5.33
CA LEU A 390 18.83 5.42 5.56
C LEU A 390 18.70 3.89 5.56
N LEU A 391 19.26 3.21 4.55
CA LEU A 391 19.21 1.74 4.46
C LEU A 391 19.91 1.04 5.64
N ARG A 392 20.90 1.68 6.23
CA ARG A 392 21.68 1.14 7.35
C ARG A 392 21.15 1.57 8.72
N GLY A 393 20.20 2.51 8.76
CA GLY A 393 19.74 3.12 10.01
C GLY A 393 20.80 3.95 10.72
N THR A 394 21.71 4.59 9.97
CA THR A 394 22.85 5.35 10.52
C THR A 394 22.86 6.80 10.03
N THR A 395 23.92 7.55 10.38
CA THR A 395 24.23 8.86 9.77
C THR A 395 25.05 8.70 8.49
N PRO A 396 25.09 9.70 7.59
CA PRO A 396 25.94 9.69 6.40
C PRO A 396 27.41 9.43 6.72
N PHE A 397 27.94 10.07 7.77
CA PHE A 397 29.31 9.88 8.22
C PHE A 397 29.64 8.42 8.58
N ALA A 398 28.73 7.73 9.28
CA ALA A 398 28.91 6.32 9.61
C ALA A 398 28.79 5.42 8.37
N ALA A 399 27.90 5.77 7.42
CA ALA A 399 27.72 5.02 6.18
C ALA A 399 28.96 5.08 5.28
N MET A 400 29.73 6.18 5.30
CA MET A 400 30.98 6.33 4.53
C MET A 400 32.05 5.28 4.85
N ALA A 401 32.02 4.67 6.03
CA ALA A 401 32.98 3.63 6.41
C ALA A 401 32.71 2.29 5.71
N SER A 402 31.58 2.14 5.01
CA SER A 402 31.21 0.92 4.30
C SER A 402 31.69 0.97 2.85
N GLU A 403 32.46 -0.03 2.43
CA GLU A 403 32.92 -0.17 1.03
C GLU A 403 31.86 -0.80 0.10
N ILE A 404 30.79 -1.35 0.69
CA ILE A 404 29.74 -2.09 -0.01
C ILE A 404 28.45 -1.27 0.00
N PHE A 405 27.80 -1.14 -1.16
CA PHE A 405 26.48 -0.51 -1.25
C PHE A 405 25.37 -1.54 -1.03
N LEU A 406 24.34 -1.17 -0.26
CA LEU A 406 23.14 -1.97 -0.09
C LEU A 406 22.07 -1.58 -1.11
N ALA A 407 21.34 -2.57 -1.61
CA ALA A 407 20.09 -2.37 -2.33
C ALA A 407 18.88 -2.28 -1.39
N LYS A 408 18.93 -2.97 -0.24
CA LYS A 408 17.84 -3.10 0.72
C LYS A 408 18.37 -3.08 2.15
N SER A 409 17.55 -2.56 3.06
CA SER A 409 17.87 -2.46 4.48
C SER A 409 17.62 -3.76 5.23
N GLY A 410 18.28 -3.90 6.38
CA GLY A 410 18.02 -4.97 7.33
C GLY A 410 16.83 -4.72 8.25
N SER A 411 16.23 -3.53 8.25
CA SER A 411 15.11 -3.14 9.10
C SER A 411 14.62 -1.78 8.66
N ILE A 412 13.30 -1.58 8.60
CA ILE A 412 12.69 -0.29 8.30
C ILE A 412 11.67 -0.02 9.38
N PRO A 413 11.65 1.20 9.93
CA PRO A 413 10.56 1.59 10.82
C PRO A 413 9.22 1.55 10.09
N SER A 414 8.16 1.08 10.74
CA SER A 414 6.82 1.02 10.12
C SER A 414 6.04 2.33 10.33
N SER A 415 6.25 3.02 11.45
CA SER A 415 5.55 4.29 11.71
C SER A 415 6.05 5.46 10.86
N ALA A 416 5.18 6.43 10.57
CA ALA A 416 5.56 7.64 9.82
C ALA A 416 6.59 8.47 10.60
N ALA A 417 6.37 8.68 11.90
CA ALA A 417 7.33 9.33 12.80
C ALA A 417 8.71 8.65 12.79
N ALA A 418 8.77 7.32 12.91
CA ALA A 418 10.05 6.62 12.95
C ALA A 418 10.76 6.63 11.58
N ARG A 419 10.01 6.60 10.47
CA ARG A 419 10.56 6.80 9.11
C ARG A 419 11.09 8.23 8.93
N ASN A 420 10.40 9.23 9.47
CA ASN A 420 10.85 10.62 9.47
C ASN A 420 12.13 10.78 10.29
N ALA A 421 12.19 10.24 11.50
CA ALA A 421 13.40 10.25 12.32
C ALA A 421 14.57 9.50 11.68
N ALA A 422 14.32 8.37 11.00
CA ALA A 422 15.35 7.66 10.26
C ALA A 422 15.87 8.49 9.06
N ARG A 423 14.98 9.17 8.35
CA ARG A 423 15.31 10.05 7.23
C ARG A 423 16.10 11.28 7.66
N GLU A 424 15.69 11.93 8.75
CA GLU A 424 16.39 13.07 9.35
C GLU A 424 17.81 12.68 9.79
N ARG A 425 17.96 11.53 10.46
CA ARG A 425 19.27 10.98 10.86
C ARG A 425 20.17 10.69 9.66
N ALA A 426 19.57 10.25 8.56
CA ALA A 426 20.25 10.00 7.30
C ALA A 426 20.49 11.27 6.48
N GLU A 427 19.99 12.43 6.92
CA GLU A 427 20.01 13.72 6.23
C GLU A 427 19.41 13.67 4.82
N LEU A 428 18.57 12.66 4.53
CA LEU A 428 18.02 12.44 3.19
C LEU A 428 16.80 13.35 2.98
N PRO A 429 16.77 14.22 1.94
CA PRO A 429 15.64 15.11 1.74
C PRO A 429 14.33 14.37 1.48
N LYS A 430 13.21 14.96 1.92
CA LYS A 430 11.86 14.44 1.63
C LYS A 430 11.66 14.44 0.11
N GLY A 431 11.07 13.37 -0.41
CA GLY A 431 10.85 13.20 -1.84
C GLY A 431 12.05 12.64 -2.62
N PHE A 432 13.19 12.35 -1.99
CA PHE A 432 14.31 11.72 -2.69
C PHE A 432 13.91 10.38 -3.32
N ARG A 433 14.25 10.21 -4.60
CA ARG A 433 13.96 9.02 -5.41
C ARG A 433 15.26 8.52 -6.05
N HIS A 434 15.68 7.30 -5.71
CA HIS A 434 16.96 6.76 -6.21
C HIS A 434 16.92 6.53 -7.72
N GLU A 435 15.77 6.19 -8.27
CA GLU A 435 15.55 6.00 -9.70
C GLU A 435 15.80 7.28 -10.51
N MET A 436 15.51 8.45 -9.93
CA MET A 436 15.73 9.76 -10.58
C MET A 436 17.22 10.09 -10.61
N LEU A 437 17.95 9.76 -9.55
CA LEU A 437 19.40 9.87 -9.54
C LEU A 437 20.06 8.83 -10.48
N SER A 438 19.50 7.62 -10.60
CA SER A 438 19.95 6.63 -11.59
C SER A 438 19.83 7.17 -13.02
N VAL A 439 18.75 7.88 -13.36
CA VAL A 439 18.61 8.57 -14.66
C VAL A 439 19.72 9.59 -14.85
N GLN A 440 19.93 10.51 -13.90
CA GLN A 440 21.01 11.52 -13.99
C GLN A 440 22.39 10.88 -14.16
N MET A 441 22.68 9.79 -13.44
CA MET A 441 23.93 9.04 -13.57
C MET A 441 24.04 8.38 -14.96
N ALA A 442 22.96 7.81 -15.48
CA ALA A 442 22.91 7.18 -16.80
C ALA A 442 22.98 8.19 -17.96
N GLU A 443 22.58 9.45 -17.74
CA GLU A 443 22.70 10.54 -18.72
C GLU A 443 24.08 11.19 -18.75
N SER A 444 24.90 10.97 -17.71
CA SER A 444 26.29 11.46 -17.69
C SER A 444 27.11 10.93 -18.88
N PRO A 445 28.17 11.63 -19.34
CA PRO A 445 28.96 11.19 -20.50
C PRO A 445 29.52 9.77 -20.39
N VAL A 446 29.88 9.34 -19.18
CA VAL A 446 30.36 7.96 -18.93
C VAL A 446 29.19 6.99 -18.78
N GLY A 447 28.14 7.39 -18.05
CA GLY A 447 26.94 6.58 -17.82
C GLY A 447 26.21 6.22 -19.12
N ALA A 448 26.12 7.16 -20.06
CA ALA A 448 25.46 6.96 -21.35
C ALA A 448 26.09 5.80 -22.16
N THR A 449 27.36 5.46 -21.89
CA THR A 449 28.03 4.32 -22.52
C THR A 449 27.52 2.95 -22.04
N ALA A 450 26.72 2.91 -20.97
CA ALA A 450 26.01 1.72 -20.51
C ALA A 450 24.64 1.52 -21.17
N LEU A 451 24.15 2.54 -21.91
CA LEU A 451 22.86 2.50 -22.58
C LEU A 451 23.00 2.07 -24.05
N PRO A 452 21.92 1.58 -24.69
CA PRO A 452 21.95 1.23 -26.10
C PRO A 452 22.26 2.45 -26.98
N SER A 453 23.03 2.28 -28.05
CA SER A 453 23.31 3.37 -29.00
C SER A 453 22.14 3.69 -29.93
N HIS A 454 21.17 2.76 -30.08
CA HIS A 454 19.98 2.98 -30.89
C HIS A 454 19.05 4.01 -30.21
N PRO A 455 18.71 5.15 -30.84
CA PRO A 455 18.05 6.27 -30.17
C PRO A 455 16.75 5.91 -29.44
N ILE A 456 15.89 5.08 -30.05
CA ILE A 456 14.63 4.67 -29.43
C ILE A 456 14.88 3.74 -28.23
N LEU A 457 15.87 2.83 -28.31
CA LEU A 457 16.17 1.89 -27.22
C LEU A 457 16.89 2.59 -26.07
N HIS A 458 17.72 3.59 -26.38
CA HIS A 458 18.30 4.51 -25.40
C HIS A 458 17.21 5.23 -24.62
N THR A 459 16.25 5.82 -25.34
CA THR A 459 15.12 6.56 -24.76
C THR A 459 14.26 5.64 -23.89
N LEU A 460 13.97 4.43 -24.39
CA LEU A 460 13.24 3.42 -23.63
C LEU A 460 14.00 3.00 -22.37
N ALA A 461 15.32 2.80 -22.42
CA ALA A 461 16.09 2.43 -21.25
C ALA A 461 16.02 3.50 -20.14
N LEU A 462 16.21 4.77 -20.50
CA LEU A 462 16.04 5.90 -19.56
C LEU A 462 14.62 5.98 -18.99
N HIS A 463 13.62 5.75 -19.83
CA HIS A 463 12.21 5.71 -19.41
C HIS A 463 11.96 4.62 -18.37
N LEU A 464 12.41 3.38 -18.64
CA LEU A 464 12.25 2.25 -17.73
C LEU A 464 12.98 2.46 -16.40
N ILE A 465 14.16 3.09 -16.43
CA ILE A 465 14.87 3.48 -15.20
C ILE A 465 14.01 4.48 -14.41
N ALA A 466 13.44 5.51 -15.05
CA ALA A 466 12.64 6.52 -14.36
C ALA A 466 11.34 5.98 -13.75
N THR A 467 10.68 5.04 -14.42
CA THR A 467 9.30 4.63 -14.08
C THR A 467 9.18 3.33 -13.27
N HIS A 468 10.28 2.66 -12.91
CA HIS A 468 10.20 1.34 -12.27
C HIS A 468 9.53 1.33 -10.88
N HIS A 469 9.41 2.48 -10.20
CA HIS A 469 8.62 2.65 -8.96
C HIS A 469 7.24 3.31 -9.18
N GLY A 470 6.82 3.50 -10.43
CA GLY A 470 5.51 4.07 -10.77
C GLY A 470 5.45 5.61 -10.85
N TYR A 471 6.55 6.31 -10.57
CA TYR A 471 6.71 7.75 -10.80
C TYR A 471 7.14 8.05 -12.25
N ALA A 472 7.37 9.33 -12.58
CA ALA A 472 7.77 9.75 -13.94
C ALA A 472 6.74 9.38 -15.02
N ARG A 473 5.46 9.32 -14.63
CA ARG A 473 4.32 9.05 -15.51
C ARG A 473 3.30 10.20 -15.41
N PRO A 474 3.65 11.42 -15.87
CA PRO A 474 4.86 11.79 -16.62
C PRO A 474 5.92 12.54 -15.81
N PHE A 475 5.61 12.98 -14.58
CA PHE A 475 6.47 13.89 -13.83
C PHE A 475 7.20 13.18 -12.69
N ALA A 476 8.47 13.55 -12.48
CA ALA A 476 9.21 13.14 -11.29
C ALA A 476 8.72 13.94 -10.07
N PRO A 477 8.71 13.35 -8.85
CA PRO A 477 8.39 14.09 -7.63
C PRO A 477 9.32 15.27 -7.41
N LEU A 478 8.77 16.38 -6.90
CA LEU A 478 9.55 17.53 -6.47
C LEU A 478 10.54 17.10 -5.37
N LEU A 479 11.79 17.52 -5.52
CA LEU A 479 12.85 17.30 -4.55
C LEU A 479 13.50 18.64 -4.23
N ASP A 480 13.29 19.12 -3.00
CA ASP A 480 13.95 20.31 -2.49
C ASP A 480 15.28 19.88 -1.82
N ASP A 481 16.38 19.96 -2.57
CA ASP A 481 17.73 19.60 -2.14
C ASP A 481 18.73 20.63 -2.69
N GLU A 482 19.00 21.68 -1.92
CA GLU A 482 19.88 22.80 -2.30
C GLU A 482 21.38 22.43 -2.28
N ALA A 483 21.74 21.29 -1.68
CA ALA A 483 23.13 20.87 -1.53
C ALA A 483 23.30 19.35 -1.72
N PRO A 484 22.96 18.80 -2.91
CA PRO A 484 23.07 17.38 -3.17
C PRO A 484 24.54 16.94 -3.13
N LEU A 485 24.80 15.79 -2.51
CA LEU A 485 26.15 15.23 -2.44
C LEU A 485 26.62 14.72 -3.81
N ALA A 486 27.92 14.85 -4.09
CA ALA A 486 28.51 14.18 -5.24
C ALA A 486 28.41 12.65 -5.07
N VAL A 487 28.14 11.95 -6.17
CA VAL A 487 28.06 10.49 -6.19
C VAL A 487 29.08 9.92 -7.17
N SER A 488 29.61 8.74 -6.84
CA SER A 488 30.57 8.03 -7.67
C SER A 488 30.37 6.52 -7.53
N LEU A 489 30.39 5.83 -8.67
CA LEU A 489 30.27 4.39 -8.77
C LEU A 489 31.31 3.86 -9.76
N SER A 490 32.15 2.94 -9.29
CA SER A 490 33.15 2.27 -10.14
C SER A 490 32.59 0.95 -10.66
N MET A 491 32.41 0.84 -11.98
CA MET A 491 31.93 -0.37 -12.65
C MET A 491 32.73 -0.63 -13.92
N ASN A 492 33.16 -1.88 -14.12
CA ASN A 492 33.88 -2.33 -15.32
C ASN A 492 35.10 -1.45 -15.68
N GLY A 493 35.83 -0.98 -14.66
CA GLY A 493 37.01 -0.12 -14.83
C GLY A 493 36.69 1.32 -15.24
N LYS A 494 35.40 1.69 -15.32
CA LYS A 494 34.95 3.08 -15.51
C LYS A 494 34.42 3.62 -14.19
N THR A 495 34.63 4.91 -13.95
CA THR A 495 34.04 5.63 -12.83
C THR A 495 32.92 6.51 -13.37
N ILE A 496 31.69 6.19 -12.99
CA ILE A 496 30.52 7.02 -13.23
C ILE A 496 30.44 7.99 -12.05
N ALA A 497 30.62 9.27 -12.29
CA ALA A 497 30.54 10.30 -11.25
C ALA A 497 29.62 11.43 -11.70
N VAL A 498 28.81 11.91 -10.76
CA VAL A 498 27.97 13.10 -10.93
C VAL A 498 28.17 13.98 -9.71
N THR A 499 28.61 15.20 -9.93
CA THR A 499 28.87 16.20 -8.89
C THR A 499 27.56 16.81 -8.37
N GLY A 500 27.61 17.44 -7.19
CA GLY A 500 26.46 18.19 -6.67
C GLY A 500 26.00 19.31 -7.61
N VAL A 501 26.95 19.97 -8.30
CA VAL A 501 26.64 21.02 -9.28
C VAL A 501 25.88 20.46 -10.48
N GLU A 502 26.32 19.32 -11.05
CA GLU A 502 25.62 18.67 -12.16
C GLU A 502 24.22 18.19 -11.74
N ARG A 503 24.05 17.72 -10.50
CA ARG A 503 22.74 17.33 -9.96
C ARG A 503 21.76 18.51 -9.84
N LEU A 504 22.27 19.70 -9.49
CA LEU A 504 21.49 20.94 -9.37
C LEU A 504 21.19 21.60 -10.72
N ASP A 505 22.09 21.46 -11.70
CA ASP A 505 21.96 22.10 -13.01
C ASP A 505 20.81 21.49 -13.82
N HIS A 506 20.57 20.18 -13.66
CA HIS A 506 19.53 19.44 -14.38
C HIS A 506 18.76 18.50 -13.42
N PRO A 507 17.98 19.03 -12.47
CA PRO A 507 17.27 18.20 -11.51
C PRO A 507 16.15 17.44 -12.20
N ALA A 508 15.92 16.18 -11.81
CA ALA A 508 14.95 15.32 -12.47
C ALA A 508 13.51 15.87 -12.47
N HIS A 509 13.14 16.64 -11.44
CA HIS A 509 11.82 17.27 -11.32
C HIS A 509 11.64 18.54 -12.16
N ALA A 510 12.70 19.04 -12.82
CA ALA A 510 12.58 20.16 -13.74
C ALA A 510 11.69 19.78 -14.94
N LEU A 511 10.95 20.76 -15.45
CA LEU A 511 10.06 20.54 -16.60
C LEU A 511 10.82 20.21 -17.89
N ASP A 512 12.07 20.64 -17.99
CA ASP A 512 12.98 20.41 -19.12
C ASP A 512 14.00 19.29 -18.86
N SER A 513 13.80 18.48 -17.81
CA SER A 513 14.65 17.30 -17.51
C SER A 513 14.59 16.20 -18.58
N GLY A 514 13.65 16.31 -19.53
CA GLY A 514 13.39 15.32 -20.56
C GLY A 514 12.54 14.14 -20.12
N ILE A 515 12.21 14.01 -18.82
CA ILE A 515 11.40 12.88 -18.32
C ILE A 515 9.99 12.90 -18.93
N ALA A 516 9.32 14.06 -18.92
CA ALA A 516 7.96 14.19 -19.46
C ALA A 516 7.93 13.98 -20.98
N GLU A 517 8.91 14.52 -21.71
CA GLU A 517 9.07 14.32 -23.15
C GLU A 517 9.27 12.84 -23.48
N ARG A 518 10.14 12.14 -22.72
CA ARG A 518 10.36 10.69 -22.88
C ARG A 518 9.08 9.90 -22.65
N PHE A 519 8.34 10.20 -21.58
CA PHE A 519 7.06 9.53 -21.30
C PHE A 519 6.10 9.62 -22.50
N TRP A 520 5.89 10.83 -23.05
CA TRP A 520 4.98 11.01 -24.18
C TRP A 520 5.54 10.44 -25.48
N GLN A 521 6.85 10.49 -25.68
CA GLN A 521 7.51 9.88 -26.83
C GLN A 521 7.32 8.35 -26.82
N MET A 522 7.50 7.70 -25.66
CA MET A 522 7.33 6.26 -25.51
C MET A 522 5.86 5.84 -25.64
N ASN A 523 4.92 6.59 -25.07
CA ASN A 523 3.48 6.36 -25.27
C ASN A 523 3.09 6.45 -26.76
N ARG A 524 3.57 7.46 -27.50
CA ARG A 524 3.28 7.59 -28.93
C ARG A 524 3.92 6.49 -29.78
N HIS A 525 5.10 6.01 -29.38
CA HIS A 525 5.84 5.02 -30.15
C HIS A 525 5.36 3.58 -29.90
N TYR A 526 5.07 3.21 -28.66
CA TYR A 526 4.67 1.86 -28.27
C TYR A 526 3.16 1.71 -28.00
N GLY A 527 2.42 2.82 -27.93
CA GLY A 527 1.02 2.85 -27.48
C GLY A 527 0.90 2.73 -25.96
N TRP A 528 -0.27 3.09 -25.44
CA TRP A 528 -0.56 3.10 -24.00
C TRP A 528 -0.28 1.75 -23.31
N TRP A 529 -0.69 0.65 -23.94
CA TRP A 529 -0.49 -0.71 -23.42
C TRP A 529 0.92 -1.25 -23.65
N GLY A 530 1.56 -0.88 -24.75
CA GLY A 530 2.89 -1.38 -25.09
C GLY A 530 3.96 -0.85 -24.13
N ILE A 531 3.90 0.44 -23.78
CA ILE A 531 4.81 0.99 -22.78
C ILE A 531 4.51 0.45 -21.37
N ALA A 532 3.22 0.34 -21.00
CA ALA A 532 2.82 -0.24 -19.72
C ALA A 532 3.36 -1.68 -19.54
N LEU A 533 3.27 -2.52 -20.59
CA LEU A 533 3.84 -3.86 -20.57
C LEU A 533 5.35 -3.85 -20.30
N LEU A 534 6.10 -2.97 -20.97
CA LEU A 534 7.56 -2.90 -20.82
C LEU A 534 7.97 -2.40 -19.43
N GLU A 535 7.24 -1.43 -18.86
CA GLU A 535 7.40 -0.96 -17.49
C GLU A 535 7.13 -2.08 -16.48
N THR A 536 6.04 -2.82 -16.67
CA THR A 536 5.65 -3.97 -15.83
C THR A 536 6.74 -5.04 -15.80
N VAL A 537 7.41 -5.33 -16.93
CA VAL A 537 8.47 -6.34 -16.98
C VAL A 537 9.63 -6.01 -16.04
N LEU A 538 10.09 -4.75 -16.01
CA LEU A 538 11.16 -4.34 -15.09
C LEU A 538 10.68 -4.31 -13.64
N ARG A 539 9.48 -3.76 -13.39
CA ARG A 539 8.90 -3.68 -12.04
C ARG A 539 8.70 -5.07 -11.41
N LEU A 540 8.16 -6.02 -12.18
CA LEU A 540 7.98 -7.41 -11.73
C LEU A 540 9.28 -8.21 -11.66
N ALA A 541 10.37 -7.75 -12.28
CA ALA A 541 11.68 -8.36 -12.06
C ALA A 541 12.31 -7.84 -10.75
N ASP A 542 12.15 -6.55 -10.45
CA ASP A 542 12.73 -5.90 -9.26
C ASP A 542 12.02 -6.28 -7.95
N GLN A 543 10.68 -6.27 -7.94
CA GLN A 543 9.85 -6.57 -6.78
C GLN A 543 10.18 -7.93 -6.12
N PRO A 544 10.17 -9.08 -6.81
CA PRO A 544 10.44 -10.37 -6.19
C PRO A 544 11.93 -10.65 -5.95
N ALA A 545 12.85 -10.02 -6.68
CA ALA A 545 14.27 -10.06 -6.35
C ALA A 545 14.53 -9.41 -4.98
N SER A 546 13.74 -8.38 -4.67
CA SER A 546 13.75 -7.70 -3.37
C SER A 546 13.18 -8.56 -2.24
N ALA A 547 12.11 -9.33 -2.51
CA ALA A 547 11.40 -10.11 -1.48
C ALA A 547 12.08 -11.43 -1.08
N ASN A 548 12.83 -12.08 -1.99
CA ASN A 548 13.49 -13.37 -1.74
C ASN A 548 14.93 -13.41 -2.31
N PRO A 549 15.93 -12.82 -1.62
CA PRO A 549 17.31 -13.03 -1.99
C PRO A 549 17.64 -14.52 -1.89
N GLN A 550 18.07 -15.14 -3.00
CA GLN A 550 18.41 -16.57 -3.19
C GLN A 550 17.36 -17.53 -3.80
N ALA A 551 16.22 -17.08 -4.35
CA ALA A 551 15.30 -18.00 -5.05
C ALA A 551 15.82 -18.51 -6.43
N THR A 552 16.91 -17.94 -6.95
CA THR A 552 17.51 -18.28 -8.26
C THR A 552 18.67 -19.27 -8.13
N ALA A 553 18.45 -20.37 -7.40
CA ALA A 553 19.37 -21.50 -7.41
C ALA A 553 18.62 -22.82 -7.29
N LYS A 554 17.72 -23.10 -8.23
CA LYS A 554 17.41 -24.47 -8.65
C LYS A 554 16.93 -24.46 -10.11
N PRO A 555 17.60 -25.22 -10.99
CA PRO A 555 17.18 -25.37 -12.39
C PRO A 555 15.82 -26.06 -12.52
#